data_AF-A0A7X8G086-F1
#
_entry.id   AF-A0A7X8G086-F1
#
_cell.length_a   1.000
_cell.length_b   1.000
_cell.length_c   1.000
_cell.angle_alpha   90.00
_cell.angle_beta   90.00
_cell.angle_gamma   90.00
#
_symmetry.space_group_name_H-M   'P 1'
#
loop_
_entity.id
_entity.type
_entity.pdbx_description
1 polymer ?
#
loop_
_entity_poly.entity_id
_entity_poly.type
_entity_poly.pdbx_seq_one_letter_code
_entity_poly.pdbx_strand_id
1 'polypeptide(L)'
;MQIKRQSFELAKNRLKEFSEIETAVLEIGNVKTQDIFFSHKVTGEELNDKIKIIQDYIIDLNIKNNNVINEFGEIYNTFEALDKEYIASILTTIESVEKTSNDVRIQQDTLKEHNDKLEMQQNKLDAHQIEIEKSIDNISKIITALHKYKEKMDSYDSFEEIDKIYSDYKAMLNVIEEQKKHLQDIEMNNAENTGKLDSLYFLINEEEQITEDATKKYNTIEYLEKKTKYAYLISGGAIGCAIIGLVLILTK
;
A
#
# COMPACT_ATOMS: atom_id res chain seq x y z
N MET A 1 -55.67 -29.96 -22.01
CA MET A 1 -55.80 -29.77 -23.48
C MET A 1 -55.94 -31.07 -24.29
N GLN A 2 -55.22 -32.17 -23.97
CA GLN A 2 -55.29 -33.44 -24.73
C GLN A 2 -56.67 -34.12 -24.73
N ILE A 3 -57.38 -34.17 -23.59
CA ILE A 3 -58.67 -34.87 -23.43
C ILE A 3 -59.79 -34.23 -24.29
N LYS A 4 -59.78 -32.90 -24.50
CA LYS A 4 -60.83 -32.19 -25.27
C LYS A 4 -60.59 -32.13 -26.76
N ARG A 5 -59.32 -32.18 -27.18
CA ARG A 5 -58.99 -32.41 -28.60
C ARG A 5 -59.57 -33.76 -29.03
N GLN A 6 -59.53 -34.76 -28.15
CA GLN A 6 -60.19 -36.04 -28.39
C GLN A 6 -61.72 -35.88 -28.51
N SER A 7 -62.40 -35.12 -27.63
CA SER A 7 -63.86 -34.88 -27.74
C SER A 7 -64.27 -34.14 -29.00
N PHE A 8 -63.51 -33.11 -29.40
CA PHE A 8 -63.77 -32.37 -30.63
C PHE A 8 -63.54 -33.23 -31.88
N GLU A 9 -62.43 -33.96 -31.92
CA GLU A 9 -62.16 -34.88 -33.03
C GLU A 9 -63.17 -36.03 -33.07
N LEU A 10 -63.67 -36.50 -31.92
CA LEU A 10 -64.74 -37.50 -31.83
C LEU A 10 -66.06 -36.97 -32.42
N ALA A 11 -66.50 -35.79 -32.01
CA ALA A 11 -67.72 -35.16 -32.54
C ALA A 11 -67.60 -34.86 -34.04
N LYS A 12 -66.43 -34.40 -34.49
CA LYS A 12 -66.13 -34.18 -35.92
C LYS A 12 -66.20 -35.47 -36.74
N ASN A 13 -65.64 -36.57 -36.22
CA ASN A 13 -65.67 -37.86 -36.90
C ASN A 13 -67.08 -38.46 -36.95
N ARG A 14 -67.85 -38.36 -35.86
CA ARG A 14 -69.26 -38.78 -35.82
C ARG A 14 -70.13 -38.01 -36.81
N LEU A 15 -69.97 -36.67 -36.87
CA LEU A 15 -70.69 -35.85 -37.84
C LEU A 15 -70.33 -36.23 -39.29
N LYS A 16 -69.05 -36.55 -39.54
CA LYS A 16 -68.61 -37.04 -40.85
C LYS A 16 -69.30 -38.36 -41.21
N GLU A 17 -69.25 -39.35 -40.32
CA GLU A 17 -69.94 -40.64 -40.50
C GLU A 17 -71.44 -40.44 -40.75
N PHE A 18 -72.07 -39.56 -39.97
CA PHE A 18 -73.49 -39.22 -40.15
C PHE A 18 -73.79 -38.59 -41.52
N SER A 19 -72.91 -37.71 -42.01
CA SER A 19 -73.07 -37.04 -43.32
C SER A 19 -72.90 -37.97 -44.52
N GLU A 20 -72.25 -39.12 -44.33
CA GLU A 20 -71.98 -40.11 -45.38
C GLU A 20 -73.07 -41.18 -45.49
N ILE A 21 -74.08 -41.17 -44.61
CA ILE A 21 -75.21 -42.11 -44.65
C ILE A 21 -76.06 -41.87 -45.91
N GLU A 22 -76.17 -42.87 -46.79
CA GLU A 22 -77.02 -42.81 -47.98
C GLU A 22 -78.52 -42.71 -47.62
N THR A 23 -79.23 -41.82 -48.33
CA THR A 23 -80.68 -41.68 -48.21
C THR A 23 -81.39 -42.78 -49.01
N ALA A 24 -82.06 -43.69 -48.31
CA ALA A 24 -82.93 -44.67 -48.95
C ALA A 24 -84.06 -43.98 -49.73
N VAL A 25 -84.21 -44.34 -51.02
CA VAL A 25 -85.33 -43.87 -51.85
C VAL A 25 -86.61 -44.55 -51.37
N LEU A 26 -87.58 -43.75 -50.94
CA LEU A 26 -88.87 -44.23 -50.46
C LEU A 26 -89.77 -44.56 -51.65
N GLU A 27 -89.99 -45.84 -51.92
CA GLU A 27 -90.95 -46.28 -52.93
C GLU A 27 -92.16 -46.94 -52.25
N ILE A 28 -93.36 -46.44 -52.56
CA ILE A 28 -94.62 -47.06 -52.19
C ILE A 28 -95.25 -47.56 -53.48
N GLY A 29 -95.17 -48.87 -53.73
CA GLY A 29 -95.78 -49.47 -54.91
C GLY A 29 -97.31 -49.31 -54.89
N ASN A 30 -97.93 -49.14 -56.06
CA ASN A 30 -99.38 -49.04 -56.18
C ASN A 30 -100.10 -50.34 -55.76
N VAL A 31 -101.38 -50.22 -55.39
CA VAL A 31 -102.29 -51.37 -55.30
C VAL A 31 -102.73 -51.78 -56.71
N LYS A 32 -103.17 -53.03 -56.88
CA LYS A 32 -103.69 -53.47 -58.18
C LYS A 32 -104.92 -52.65 -58.57
N THR A 33 -105.05 -52.31 -59.85
CA THR A 33 -106.16 -51.50 -60.36
C THR A 33 -106.97 -52.21 -61.45
N GLN A 34 -106.40 -53.24 -62.08
CA GLN A 34 -107.06 -54.07 -63.09
C GLN A 34 -106.55 -55.51 -63.00
N ASP A 35 -107.47 -56.46 -63.15
CA ASP A 35 -107.15 -57.84 -63.54
C ASP A 35 -107.53 -58.04 -65.01
N ILE A 36 -106.96 -59.07 -65.64
CA ILE A 36 -106.83 -59.30 -67.10
C ILE A 36 -108.12 -59.08 -67.93
N PHE A 37 -109.31 -59.01 -67.31
CA PHE A 37 -110.56 -58.59 -67.99
C PHE A 37 -111.53 -57.74 -67.14
N PHE A 38 -111.22 -57.33 -65.89
CA PHE A 38 -112.17 -56.62 -65.01
C PHE A 38 -111.50 -55.56 -64.11
N SER A 39 -112.30 -54.56 -63.69
CA SER A 39 -111.90 -53.60 -62.66
C SER A 39 -111.67 -54.32 -61.33
N HIS A 40 -110.45 -54.20 -60.77
CA HIS A 40 -110.12 -54.80 -59.48
C HIS A 40 -110.58 -53.90 -58.34
N LYS A 41 -111.26 -54.47 -57.36
CA LYS A 41 -111.63 -53.74 -56.14
C LYS A 41 -110.53 -53.98 -55.11
N VAL A 42 -109.83 -52.91 -54.76
CA VAL A 42 -108.79 -52.91 -53.73
C VAL A 42 -109.29 -53.62 -52.48
N THR A 43 -108.58 -54.65 -52.03
CA THR A 43 -108.94 -55.42 -50.85
C THR A 43 -108.38 -54.76 -49.58
N GLY A 44 -108.95 -55.09 -48.42
CA GLY A 44 -108.43 -54.63 -47.14
C GLY A 44 -107.02 -55.14 -46.84
N GLU A 45 -106.66 -56.31 -47.37
CA GLU A 45 -105.32 -56.89 -47.29
C GLU A 45 -104.30 -56.06 -48.10
N GLU A 46 -104.62 -55.74 -49.36
CA GLU A 46 -103.75 -54.90 -50.21
C GLU A 46 -103.54 -53.51 -49.61
N LEU A 47 -104.58 -52.91 -49.02
CA LEU A 47 -104.46 -51.64 -48.33
C LEU A 47 -103.59 -51.76 -47.08
N ASN A 48 -103.80 -52.79 -46.25
CA ASN A 48 -103.02 -53.02 -45.04
C ASN A 48 -101.53 -53.24 -45.34
N ASP A 49 -101.18 -53.93 -46.43
CA ASP A 49 -99.79 -54.11 -46.84
C ASP A 49 -99.12 -52.77 -47.18
N LYS A 50 -99.82 -51.86 -47.87
CA LYS A 50 -99.28 -50.51 -48.14
C LYS A 50 -99.16 -49.68 -46.87
N ILE A 51 -100.15 -49.76 -45.98
CA ILE A 51 -100.11 -49.06 -44.69
C ILE A 51 -98.95 -49.56 -43.84
N LYS A 52 -98.64 -50.87 -43.85
CA LYS A 52 -97.48 -51.43 -43.16
C LYS A 52 -96.17 -50.85 -43.69
N ILE A 53 -95.99 -50.80 -45.01
CA ILE A 53 -94.82 -50.16 -45.64
C ILE A 53 -94.69 -48.69 -45.23
N ILE A 54 -95.81 -47.94 -45.22
CA ILE A 54 -95.83 -46.54 -44.78
C ILE A 54 -95.47 -46.41 -43.29
N GLN A 55 -95.97 -47.29 -42.43
CA GLN A 55 -95.64 -47.31 -41.01
C GLN A 55 -94.16 -47.58 -40.77
N ASP A 56 -93.57 -48.55 -41.48
CA ASP A 56 -92.14 -48.85 -41.42
C ASP A 56 -91.32 -47.62 -41.82
N TYR A 57 -91.72 -46.90 -42.88
CA TYR A 57 -91.06 -45.64 -43.26
C TYR A 57 -91.20 -44.52 -42.22
N ILE A 58 -92.34 -44.39 -41.56
CA ILE A 58 -92.54 -43.40 -40.48
C ILE A 58 -91.64 -43.76 -39.27
N ILE A 59 -91.50 -45.04 -38.95
CA ILE A 59 -90.60 -45.52 -37.89
C ILE A 59 -89.15 -45.19 -38.24
N ASP A 60 -88.72 -45.51 -39.47
CA ASP A 60 -87.37 -45.19 -39.95
C ASP A 60 -87.08 -43.69 -39.96
N LEU A 61 -88.04 -42.87 -40.37
CA LEU A 61 -87.94 -41.42 -40.32
C LEU A 61 -87.77 -40.92 -38.88
N ASN A 62 -88.54 -41.45 -37.93
CA ASN A 62 -88.42 -41.08 -36.52
C ASN A 62 -87.05 -41.48 -35.94
N ILE A 63 -86.56 -42.69 -36.24
CA ILE A 63 -85.22 -43.14 -35.84
C ILE A 63 -84.15 -42.21 -36.40
N LYS A 64 -84.20 -41.90 -37.70
CA LYS A 64 -83.26 -40.98 -38.35
C LYS A 64 -83.32 -39.59 -37.72
N ASN A 65 -84.51 -39.06 -37.46
CA ASN A 65 -84.67 -37.73 -36.88
C ASN A 65 -84.14 -37.65 -35.43
N ASN A 66 -84.33 -38.70 -34.62
CA ASN A 66 -83.73 -38.77 -33.30
C ASN A 66 -82.20 -38.85 -33.37
N ASN A 67 -81.65 -39.59 -34.32
CA ASN A 67 -80.20 -39.63 -34.55
C ASN A 67 -79.65 -38.25 -34.93
N VAL A 68 -80.33 -37.53 -35.84
CA VAL A 68 -79.99 -36.13 -36.17
C VAL A 68 -79.94 -35.26 -34.91
N ILE A 69 -80.99 -35.31 -34.09
CA ILE A 69 -81.07 -34.51 -32.85
C ILE A 69 -79.91 -34.84 -31.89
N ASN A 70 -79.60 -36.13 -31.74
CA ASN A 70 -78.50 -36.58 -30.87
C ASN A 70 -77.14 -36.09 -31.38
N GLU A 71 -76.85 -36.22 -32.68
CA GLU A 71 -75.59 -35.75 -33.26
C GLU A 71 -75.43 -34.23 -33.12
N PHE A 72 -76.50 -33.45 -33.37
CA PHE A 72 -76.46 -32.00 -33.13
C PHE A 72 -76.28 -31.64 -31.65
N GLY A 73 -76.82 -32.45 -30.73
CA GLY A 73 -76.60 -32.30 -29.29
C GLY A 73 -75.13 -32.53 -28.90
N GLU A 74 -74.49 -33.57 -29.43
CA GLU A 74 -73.07 -33.87 -29.20
C GLU A 74 -72.16 -32.75 -29.76
N ILE A 75 -72.49 -32.22 -30.94
CA ILE A 75 -71.79 -31.07 -31.55
C ILE A 75 -71.92 -29.83 -30.66
N TYR A 76 -73.13 -29.51 -30.19
CA TYR A 76 -73.36 -28.36 -29.32
C TYR A 76 -72.57 -28.47 -28.02
N ASN A 77 -72.65 -29.62 -27.33
CA ASN A 77 -71.92 -29.86 -26.08
C ASN A 77 -70.41 -29.74 -26.28
N THR A 78 -69.90 -30.23 -27.41
CA THR A 78 -68.48 -30.11 -27.78
C THR A 78 -68.07 -28.65 -27.95
N PHE A 79 -68.85 -27.85 -28.67
CA PHE A 79 -68.57 -26.42 -28.84
C PHE A 79 -68.69 -25.63 -27.54
N GLU A 80 -69.70 -25.90 -26.71
CA GLU A 80 -69.86 -25.26 -25.41
C GLU A 80 -68.70 -25.57 -24.47
N ALA A 81 -68.25 -26.83 -24.44
CA ALA A 81 -67.11 -27.25 -23.65
C ALA A 81 -65.79 -26.65 -24.17
N LEU A 82 -65.65 -26.47 -25.48
CA LEU A 82 -64.50 -25.80 -26.09
C LEU A 82 -64.48 -24.31 -25.73
N ASP A 83 -65.61 -23.62 -25.92
CA ASP A 83 -65.76 -22.18 -25.68
C ASP A 83 -65.39 -21.81 -24.24
N LYS A 84 -66.00 -22.47 -23.25
CA LYS A 84 -65.79 -22.17 -21.82
C LYS A 84 -64.33 -22.31 -21.38
N GLU A 85 -63.66 -23.40 -21.73
CA GLU A 85 -62.28 -23.63 -21.26
C GLU A 85 -61.22 -22.94 -22.14
N TYR A 86 -61.44 -22.82 -23.45
CA TYR A 86 -60.48 -22.18 -24.34
C TYR A 86 -60.43 -20.67 -24.09
N ILE A 87 -61.59 -20.02 -23.95
CA ILE A 87 -61.66 -18.61 -23.55
C ILE A 87 -61.06 -18.43 -22.15
N ALA A 88 -61.38 -19.30 -21.19
CA ALA A 88 -60.79 -19.22 -19.85
C ALA A 88 -59.26 -19.36 -19.88
N SER A 89 -58.72 -20.30 -20.67
CA SER A 89 -57.27 -20.48 -20.82
C SER A 89 -56.59 -19.29 -21.48
N ILE A 90 -57.22 -18.68 -22.49
CA ILE A 90 -56.73 -17.45 -23.11
C ILE A 90 -56.72 -16.32 -22.08
N LEU A 91 -57.80 -16.16 -21.31
CA LEU A 91 -57.91 -15.12 -20.30
C LEU A 91 -56.81 -15.25 -19.24
N THR A 92 -56.62 -16.45 -18.68
CA THR A 92 -55.54 -16.72 -17.72
C THR A 92 -54.15 -16.46 -18.31
N THR A 93 -53.96 -16.75 -19.60
CA THR A 93 -52.69 -16.46 -20.28
C THR A 93 -52.48 -14.96 -20.43
N ILE A 94 -53.51 -14.21 -20.82
CA ILE A 94 -53.46 -12.74 -20.95
C ILE A 94 -53.16 -12.11 -19.58
N GLU A 95 -53.83 -12.53 -18.51
CA GLU A 95 -53.58 -12.06 -17.14
C GLU A 95 -52.13 -12.32 -16.71
N SER A 96 -51.60 -13.50 -17.05
CA SER A 96 -50.21 -13.85 -16.76
C SER A 96 -49.22 -12.98 -17.56
N VAL A 97 -49.53 -12.70 -18.82
CA VAL A 97 -48.73 -11.81 -19.68
C VAL A 97 -48.79 -10.37 -19.17
N GLU A 98 -49.95 -9.89 -18.75
CA GLU A 98 -50.12 -8.55 -18.18
C GLU A 98 -49.31 -8.40 -16.90
N LYS A 99 -49.39 -9.37 -15.98
CA LYS A 99 -48.57 -9.40 -14.77
C LYS A 99 -47.08 -9.37 -15.12
N THR A 100 -46.65 -10.24 -16.03
CA THR A 100 -45.26 -10.29 -16.50
C THR A 100 -44.82 -8.94 -17.10
N SER A 101 -45.67 -8.31 -17.91
CA SER A 101 -45.38 -7.01 -18.53
C SER A 101 -45.23 -5.90 -17.49
N ASN A 102 -46.07 -5.91 -16.44
CA ASN A 102 -45.96 -4.96 -15.33
C ASN A 102 -44.67 -5.18 -14.53
N ASP A 103 -44.31 -6.43 -14.23
CA ASP A 103 -43.07 -6.77 -13.54
C ASP A 103 -41.85 -6.32 -14.35
N VAL A 104 -41.85 -6.53 -15.67
CA VAL A 104 -40.79 -6.05 -16.57
C VAL A 104 -40.65 -4.53 -16.52
N ARG A 105 -41.77 -3.79 -16.52
CA ARG A 105 -41.74 -2.32 -16.42
C ARG A 105 -41.12 -1.85 -15.10
N ILE A 106 -41.50 -2.46 -13.98
CA ILE A 106 -40.92 -2.14 -12.66
C ILE A 106 -39.41 -2.43 -12.64
N GLN A 107 -38.98 -3.55 -13.23
CA GLN A 107 -37.57 -3.89 -13.35
C GLN A 107 -36.81 -2.89 -14.22
N GLN A 108 -37.40 -2.42 -15.33
CA GLN A 108 -36.80 -1.39 -16.17
C GLN A 108 -36.62 -0.06 -15.42
N ASP A 109 -37.61 0.36 -14.64
CA ASP A 109 -37.51 1.56 -13.80
C ASP A 109 -36.40 1.41 -12.75
N THR A 110 -36.32 0.25 -12.10
CA THR A 110 -35.25 -0.06 -11.12
C THR A 110 -33.87 -0.07 -11.77
N LEU A 111 -33.74 -0.65 -12.98
CA LEU A 111 -32.48 -0.65 -13.74
C LEU A 111 -32.05 0.75 -14.13
N LYS A 112 -33.00 1.63 -14.47
CA LYS A 112 -32.71 3.03 -14.75
C LYS A 112 -32.14 3.74 -13.52
N GLU A 113 -32.76 3.56 -12.35
CA GLU A 113 -32.22 4.12 -11.10
C GLU A 113 -30.81 3.59 -10.77
N HIS A 114 -30.54 2.31 -11.03
CA HIS A 114 -29.21 1.74 -10.86
C HIS A 114 -28.20 2.37 -11.82
N ASN A 115 -28.56 2.58 -13.08
CA ASN A 115 -27.69 3.26 -14.06
C ASN A 115 -27.39 4.70 -13.65
N ASP A 116 -28.39 5.46 -13.18
CA ASP A 116 -28.18 6.83 -12.70
C ASP A 116 -27.21 6.86 -11.51
N LYS A 117 -27.30 5.89 -10.59
CA LYS A 117 -26.36 5.73 -9.47
C LYS A 117 -24.95 5.37 -9.93
N LEU A 118 -24.83 4.49 -10.92
CA LEU A 118 -23.54 4.11 -11.51
C LEU A 118 -22.87 5.31 -12.19
N GLU A 119 -23.62 6.12 -12.94
CA GLU A 119 -23.11 7.35 -13.55
C GLU A 119 -22.61 8.34 -12.48
N MET A 120 -23.37 8.54 -11.41
CA MET A 120 -22.92 9.39 -10.29
C MET A 120 -21.64 8.84 -9.62
N GLN A 121 -21.52 7.53 -9.46
CA GLN A 121 -20.31 6.91 -8.92
C GLN A 121 -19.11 7.08 -9.86
N GLN A 122 -19.30 6.93 -11.17
CA GLN A 122 -18.27 7.17 -12.17
C GLN A 122 -17.76 8.62 -12.11
N ASN A 123 -18.67 9.60 -12.06
CA ASN A 123 -18.31 11.01 -11.94
C ASN A 123 -17.48 11.31 -10.68
N LYS A 124 -17.79 10.65 -9.55
CA LYS A 124 -16.98 10.79 -8.32
C LYS A 124 -15.59 10.17 -8.47
N LEU A 125 -15.49 9.03 -9.15
CA LEU A 125 -14.21 8.38 -9.41
C LEU A 125 -13.32 9.26 -10.29
N ASP A 126 -13.89 9.87 -11.34
CA ASP A 126 -13.18 10.79 -12.23
C ASP A 126 -12.68 12.04 -11.47
N ALA A 127 -13.49 12.57 -10.55
CA ALA A 127 -13.07 13.68 -9.69
C ALA A 127 -11.91 13.30 -8.77
N HIS A 128 -11.96 12.12 -8.14
CA HIS A 128 -10.86 11.63 -7.30
C HIS A 128 -9.59 11.35 -8.10
N GLN A 129 -9.71 10.88 -9.34
CA GLN A 129 -8.57 10.68 -10.23
C GLN A 129 -7.82 12.01 -10.46
N ILE A 130 -8.54 13.10 -10.71
CA ILE A 130 -7.95 14.44 -10.85
C ILE A 130 -7.24 14.89 -9.57
N GLU A 131 -7.82 14.62 -8.40
CA GLU A 131 -7.20 14.96 -7.10
C GLU A 131 -5.92 14.16 -6.85
N ILE A 132 -5.92 12.86 -7.19
CA ILE A 132 -4.75 11.98 -7.09
C ILE A 132 -3.62 12.50 -7.99
N GLU A 133 -3.92 12.87 -9.24
CA GLU A 133 -2.94 13.41 -10.18
C GLU A 133 -2.29 14.70 -9.65
N LYS A 134 -3.08 15.61 -9.07
CA LYS A 134 -2.55 16.81 -8.41
C LYS A 134 -1.65 16.48 -7.22
N SER A 135 -2.02 15.47 -6.42
CA SER A 135 -1.20 15.02 -5.30
C SER A 135 0.14 14.45 -5.78
N ILE A 136 0.13 13.64 -6.84
CA ILE A 136 1.34 13.07 -7.45
C ILE A 136 2.26 14.18 -7.97
N ASP A 137 1.72 15.20 -8.65
CA ASP A 137 2.51 16.36 -9.10
C ASP A 137 3.15 17.10 -7.92
N ASN A 138 2.40 17.34 -6.83
CA ASN A 138 2.93 17.97 -5.63
C ASN A 138 4.04 17.14 -4.96
N ILE A 139 3.84 15.83 -4.82
CA ILE A 139 4.85 14.91 -4.29
C ILE A 139 6.11 14.95 -5.16
N SER A 140 5.96 14.97 -6.49
CA SER A 140 7.09 15.06 -7.43
C SER A 140 7.90 16.34 -7.26
N LYS A 141 7.23 17.48 -7.05
CA LYS A 141 7.88 18.76 -6.72
C LYS A 141 8.64 18.69 -5.41
N ILE A 142 8.05 18.09 -4.37
CA ILE A 142 8.69 17.91 -3.07
C ILE A 142 9.94 17.04 -3.19
N ILE A 143 9.85 15.89 -3.88
CA ILE A 143 10.99 14.99 -4.12
C ILE A 143 12.12 15.74 -4.83
N THR A 144 11.78 16.54 -5.86
CA THR A 144 12.77 17.35 -6.59
C THR A 144 13.45 18.37 -5.68
N ALA A 145 12.71 19.02 -4.79
CA ALA A 145 13.28 19.95 -3.82
C ALA A 145 14.20 19.24 -2.81
N LEU A 146 13.76 18.10 -2.26
CA LEU A 146 14.55 17.29 -1.33
C LEU A 146 15.83 16.79 -1.96
N HIS A 147 15.80 16.39 -3.23
CA HIS A 147 17.01 16.01 -3.97
C HIS A 147 18.02 17.15 -4.03
N LYS A 148 17.57 18.36 -4.38
CA LYS A 148 18.45 19.55 -4.41
C LYS A 148 19.04 19.88 -3.05
N TYR A 149 18.24 19.76 -1.99
CA TYR A 149 18.73 19.96 -0.63
C TYR A 149 19.78 18.92 -0.24
N LYS A 150 19.57 17.65 -0.61
CA LYS A 150 20.54 16.59 -0.39
C LYS A 150 21.85 16.88 -1.12
N GLU A 151 21.82 17.20 -2.41
CA GLU A 151 23.04 17.53 -3.18
C GLU A 151 23.83 18.67 -2.54
N LYS A 152 23.12 19.70 -2.06
CA LYS A 152 23.76 20.81 -1.35
C LYS A 152 24.37 20.36 -0.01
N MET A 153 23.72 19.47 0.73
CA MET A 153 24.24 18.92 1.97
C MET A 153 25.47 18.03 1.73
N ASP A 154 25.41 17.16 0.72
CA ASP A 154 26.52 16.29 0.32
C ASP A 154 27.75 17.13 -0.10
N SER A 155 27.53 18.34 -0.65
CA SER A 155 28.63 19.28 -0.93
C SER A 155 29.31 19.86 0.32
N TYR A 156 28.63 19.89 1.46
CA TYR A 156 29.20 20.33 2.74
C TYR A 156 29.88 19.20 3.51
N ASP A 157 29.44 17.95 3.34
CA ASP A 157 30.05 16.78 3.99
C ASP A 157 31.49 16.49 3.51
N SER A 158 31.95 17.16 2.46
CA SER A 158 33.38 17.30 2.14
C SER A 158 34.05 18.27 3.11
N PHE A 159 34.06 17.96 4.42
CA PHE A 159 34.73 18.77 5.45
C PHE A 159 36.26 18.62 5.43
N GLU A 160 36.85 18.64 4.24
CA GLU A 160 38.29 18.66 4.01
C GLU A 160 38.96 19.78 4.84
N GLU A 161 38.25 20.90 5.04
CA GLU A 161 38.69 22.00 5.90
C GLU A 161 38.70 21.64 7.39
N ILE A 162 37.69 20.92 7.91
CA ILE A 162 37.66 20.51 9.33
C ILE A 162 38.71 19.43 9.59
N ASP A 163 38.86 18.47 8.67
CA ASP A 163 39.88 17.44 8.76
C ASP A 163 41.28 18.05 8.75
N LYS A 164 41.50 19.07 7.90
CA LYS A 164 42.74 19.84 7.88
C LYS A 164 42.98 20.59 9.19
N ILE A 165 41.98 21.30 9.72
CA ILE A 165 42.08 22.00 11.01
C ILE A 165 42.42 21.01 12.13
N TYR A 166 41.79 19.84 12.14
CA TYR A 166 42.06 18.80 13.15
C TYR A 166 43.50 18.25 13.03
N SER A 167 43.96 18.02 11.79
CA SER A 167 45.34 17.61 11.51
C SER A 167 46.35 18.67 11.97
N ASP A 168 46.12 19.94 11.63
CA ASP A 168 46.98 21.06 12.01
C ASP A 168 47.01 21.25 13.53
N TYR A 169 45.86 21.13 14.21
CA TYR A 169 45.77 21.14 15.67
C TYR A 169 46.62 20.02 16.29
N LYS A 170 46.53 18.80 15.76
CA LYS A 170 47.32 17.65 16.25
C LYS A 170 48.82 17.85 16.03
N ALA A 171 49.21 18.42 14.88
CA ALA A 171 50.61 18.77 14.62
C ALA A 171 51.13 19.82 15.61
N MET A 172 50.34 20.86 15.88
CA MET A 172 50.66 21.91 16.84
C MET A 172 50.78 21.36 18.27
N LEU A 173 49.90 20.44 18.68
CA LEU A 173 50.00 19.77 19.99
C LEU A 173 51.32 19.03 20.15
N ASN A 174 51.76 18.29 19.12
CA ASN A 174 53.04 17.58 19.16
C ASN A 174 54.22 18.56 19.33
N VAL A 175 54.19 19.69 18.61
CA VAL A 175 55.23 20.74 18.74
C VAL A 175 55.24 21.33 20.16
N ILE A 176 54.07 21.57 20.76
CA ILE A 176 53.97 22.09 22.13
C ILE A 176 54.56 21.10 23.15
N GLU A 177 54.26 19.81 23.03
CA GLU A 177 54.82 18.79 23.92
C GLU A 177 56.35 18.67 23.77
N GLU A 178 56.87 18.80 22.55
CA GLU A 178 58.31 18.83 22.31
C GLU A 178 58.97 20.09 22.92
N GLN A 179 58.37 21.26 22.72
CA GLN A 179 58.85 22.50 23.33
C GLN A 179 58.82 22.45 24.86
N LYS A 180 57.79 21.84 25.46
CA LYS A 180 57.70 21.63 26.90
C LYS A 180 58.85 20.78 27.43
N LYS A 181 59.25 19.73 26.71
CA LYS A 181 60.42 18.93 27.06
C LYS A 181 61.70 19.76 26.99
N HIS A 182 61.89 20.53 25.92
CA HIS A 182 63.04 21.42 25.80
C HIS A 182 63.11 22.45 26.94
N LEU A 183 61.97 22.97 27.38
CA LEU A 183 61.92 23.91 28.51
C LEU A 183 62.37 23.24 29.82
N GLN A 184 61.93 22.01 30.08
CA GLN A 184 62.37 21.23 31.25
C GLN A 184 63.89 20.98 31.24
N ASP A 185 64.47 20.67 30.08
CA ASP A 185 65.92 20.50 29.95
C ASP A 185 66.68 21.80 30.26
N ILE A 186 66.15 22.96 29.82
CA ILE A 186 66.71 24.28 30.12
C ILE A 186 66.62 24.59 31.62
N GLU A 187 65.49 24.30 32.25
CA GLU A 187 65.29 24.49 33.69
C GLU A 187 66.30 23.67 34.51
N MET A 188 66.53 22.40 34.14
CA MET A 188 67.52 21.54 34.77
C MET A 188 68.95 22.07 34.61
N ASN A 189 69.32 22.51 33.40
CA ASN A 189 70.63 23.11 33.14
C ASN A 189 70.83 24.41 33.93
N ASN A 190 69.80 25.25 34.05
CA ASN A 190 69.87 26.47 34.85
C ASN A 190 70.03 26.17 36.35
N ALA A 191 69.33 25.16 36.87
CA ALA A 191 69.51 24.72 38.26
C ALA A 191 70.94 24.21 38.50
N GLU A 192 71.50 23.41 37.60
CA GLU A 192 72.89 22.94 37.68
C GLU A 192 73.88 24.11 37.65
N ASN A 193 73.69 25.06 36.73
CA ASN A 193 74.53 26.25 36.63
C ASN A 193 74.44 27.15 37.87
N THR A 194 73.27 27.25 38.50
CA THR A 194 73.10 27.99 39.75
C THR A 194 73.91 27.34 40.88
N GLY A 195 73.86 26.01 41.02
CA GLY A 195 74.69 25.29 41.99
C GLY A 195 76.21 25.42 41.74
N LYS A 196 76.63 25.45 40.46
CA LYS A 196 78.02 25.76 40.09
C LYS A 196 78.42 27.18 40.49
N LEU A 197 77.54 28.16 40.28
CA LEU A 197 77.77 29.55 40.64
C LEU A 197 77.91 29.72 42.16
N ASP A 198 77.02 29.09 42.95
CA ASP A 198 77.11 29.08 44.42
C ASP A 198 78.44 28.49 44.90
N SER A 199 78.89 27.40 44.28
CA SER A 199 80.19 26.77 44.58
C SER A 199 81.36 27.70 44.26
N LEU A 200 81.30 28.44 43.15
CA LEU A 200 82.33 29.42 42.78
C LEU A 200 82.39 30.59 43.77
N TYR A 201 81.24 31.11 44.21
CA TYR A 201 81.17 32.15 45.23
C TYR A 201 81.81 31.70 46.55
N PHE A 202 81.61 30.45 46.96
CA PHE A 202 82.28 29.89 48.13
C PHE A 202 83.80 29.87 47.98
N LEU A 203 84.31 29.38 46.85
CA LEU A 203 85.74 29.31 46.56
C LEU A 203 86.41 30.69 46.52
N ILE A 204 85.75 31.70 45.92
CA ILE A 204 86.26 33.08 45.86
C ILE A 204 86.39 33.67 47.27
N ASN A 205 85.39 33.49 48.13
CA ASN A 205 85.44 33.98 49.52
C ASN A 205 86.55 33.29 50.33
N GLU A 206 86.83 32.02 50.06
CA GLU A 206 87.96 31.30 50.66
C GLU A 206 89.30 31.85 50.17
N GLU A 207 89.45 32.11 48.86
CA GLU A 207 90.64 32.74 48.28
C GLU A 207 90.90 34.15 48.84
N GLU A 208 89.85 34.94 49.05
CA GLU A 208 89.96 36.30 49.62
C GLU A 208 90.50 36.25 51.06
N GLN A 209 90.00 35.33 51.90
CA GLN A 209 90.53 35.10 53.25
C GLN A 209 91.99 34.65 53.22
N ILE A 210 92.35 33.71 52.34
CA ILE A 210 93.74 33.26 52.20
C ILE A 210 94.65 34.42 51.80
N THR A 211 94.19 35.29 50.90
CA THR A 211 94.95 36.47 50.42
C THR A 211 95.13 37.51 51.52
N GLU A 212 94.10 37.76 52.33
CA GLU A 212 94.19 38.66 53.49
C GLU A 212 95.19 38.13 54.53
N ASP A 213 95.14 36.84 54.83
CA ASP A 213 96.07 36.18 55.75
C ASP A 213 97.52 36.20 55.23
N ALA A 214 97.73 35.96 53.93
CA ALA A 214 99.04 36.08 53.31
C ALA A 214 99.59 37.51 53.41
N THR A 215 98.74 38.53 53.23
CA THR A 215 99.11 39.94 53.35
C THR A 215 99.51 40.30 54.78
N LYS A 216 98.76 39.85 55.79
CA LYS A 216 99.10 40.02 57.20
C LYS A 216 100.46 39.39 57.54
N LYS A 217 100.70 38.16 57.04
CA LYS A 217 102.00 37.48 57.20
C LYS A 217 103.13 38.26 56.54
N TYR A 218 102.94 38.74 55.32
CA TYR A 218 103.92 39.55 54.60
C TYR A 218 104.30 40.82 55.37
N ASN A 219 103.30 41.59 55.84
CA ASN A 219 103.53 42.81 56.63
C ASN A 219 104.29 42.51 57.94
N THR A 220 104.01 41.36 58.57
CA THR A 220 104.73 40.91 59.78
C THR A 220 106.19 40.60 59.48
N ILE A 221 106.47 39.93 58.35
CA ILE A 221 107.83 39.64 57.88
C ILE A 221 108.59 40.94 57.60
N GLU A 222 107.98 41.90 56.90
CA GLU A 222 108.62 43.20 56.60
C GLU A 222 108.97 43.98 57.88
N TYR A 223 108.05 43.99 58.86
CA TYR A 223 108.32 44.59 60.17
C TYR A 223 109.49 43.91 60.89
N LEU A 224 109.54 42.58 60.89
CA LEU A 224 110.62 41.80 61.49
C LEU A 224 111.95 42.06 60.77
N GLU A 225 111.97 42.12 59.44
CA GLU A 225 113.15 42.47 58.64
C GLU A 225 113.72 43.83 59.05
N LYS A 226 112.84 44.84 59.19
CA LYS A 226 113.23 46.18 59.64
C LYS A 226 113.84 46.14 61.04
N LYS A 227 113.24 45.36 61.95
CA LYS A 227 113.74 45.18 63.32
C LYS A 227 115.10 44.47 63.36
N THR A 228 115.31 43.45 62.53
CA THR A 228 116.60 42.78 62.36
C THR A 228 117.67 43.72 61.80
N LYS A 229 117.33 44.59 60.83
CA LYS A 229 118.25 45.62 60.32
C LYS A 229 118.71 46.58 61.43
N TYR A 230 117.80 47.07 62.27
CA TYR A 230 118.16 47.91 63.43
C TYR A 230 118.99 47.17 64.48
N ALA A 231 118.64 45.92 64.80
CA ALA A 231 119.43 45.11 65.72
C ALA A 231 120.87 44.92 65.24
N TYR A 232 121.08 44.73 63.93
CA TYR A 232 122.40 44.63 63.30
C TYR A 232 123.17 45.96 63.37
N LEU A 233 122.48 47.11 63.24
CA LEU A 233 123.07 48.43 63.37
C LEU A 233 123.54 48.70 64.82
N ILE A 234 122.71 48.34 65.80
CA ILE A 234 123.03 48.51 67.23
C ILE A 234 124.16 47.58 67.65
N SER A 235 124.16 46.32 67.22
CA SER A 235 125.24 45.37 67.54
C SER A 235 126.56 45.78 66.88
N GLY A 236 126.54 46.23 65.62
CA GLY A 236 127.71 46.80 64.95
C GLY A 236 128.24 48.05 65.67
N GLY A 237 127.35 48.94 66.13
CA GLY A 237 127.71 50.11 66.92
C GLY A 237 128.33 49.75 68.28
N ALA A 238 127.76 48.79 69.01
CA ALA A 238 128.29 48.31 70.29
C ALA A 238 129.69 47.69 70.14
N ILE A 239 129.91 46.91 69.08
CA ILE A 239 131.24 46.37 68.74
C ILE A 239 132.22 47.51 68.46
N GLY A 240 131.81 48.52 67.69
CA GLY A 240 132.64 49.71 67.44
C GLY A 240 133.02 50.46 68.73
N CYS A 241 132.07 50.70 69.62
CA CYS A 241 132.32 51.33 70.92
C CYS A 241 133.23 50.48 71.81
N ALA A 242 133.05 49.16 71.84
CA ALA A 242 133.89 48.24 72.60
C ALA A 242 135.34 48.26 72.11
N ILE A 243 135.56 48.31 70.79
CA ILE A 243 136.89 48.45 70.19
C ILE A 243 137.54 49.77 70.61
N ILE A 244 136.81 50.89 70.54
CA ILE A 244 137.32 52.22 70.96
C ILE A 244 137.67 52.23 72.46
N GLY A 245 136.82 51.66 73.31
CA GLY A 245 137.08 51.55 74.74
C GLY A 245 138.34 50.72 75.04
N LEU A 246 138.59 49.67 74.27
CA LEU A 246 139.77 48.82 74.42
C LEU A 246 141.06 49.56 74.00
N VAL A 247 141.00 50.39 72.95
CA VAL A 247 142.11 51.28 72.56
C VAL A 247 142.42 52.33 73.64
N LEU A 248 141.39 52.97 74.21
CA LEU A 248 141.55 53.96 75.28
C LEU A 248 142.15 53.37 76.58
N ILE A 249 141.84 52.11 76.89
CA ILE A 249 142.42 51.39 78.03
C ILE A 249 143.89 51.02 77.78
N LEU A 250 144.28 50.73 76.54
CA LEU A 250 145.67 50.43 76.18
C LEU A 250 146.60 51.65 76.13
N THR A 251 146.06 52.88 76.10
CA THR A 251 146.83 54.13 76.11
C THR A 251 147.02 54.77 77.50
N LYS A 252 146.75 54.02 78.58
CA LYS A 252 146.92 54.45 79.98
C LYS A 252 148.22 53.96 80.59
#